data_AF-A0A0W0SCZ5-F1
#
_entry.id   AF-A0A0W0SCZ5-F1
#
_cell.length_a   1.000
_cell.length_b   1.000
_cell.length_c   1.000
_cell.angle_alpha   90.00
_cell.angle_beta   90.00
_cell.angle_gamma   90.00
#
_symmetry.space_group_name_H-M   'P 1'
#
loop_
_entity.id
_entity.type
_entity.pdbx_description
1 polymer ?
#
loop_
_entity_poly.entity_id
_entity_poly.type
_entity_poly.pdbx_seq_one_letter_code
_entity_poly.pdbx_strand_id
1 'polypeptide(L)'
;MFFNPTPKRTNEDEKVHCYFIPIVEQIKSSDYNKTYIWNFAKETNITRKFYSSPEVLARMESGRLGPHTVLSCYKVSLTEAQHQQLRAVSGRDNVLLGSLNFSCTDIESMIHFIQGEQQEHANPFYEQNTTLTHPACAA
;
A
#
# COMPACT_ATOMS: atom_id res chain seq x y z
N MET A 1 19.42 35.75 25.96
CA MET A 1 18.43 35.13 25.05
C MET A 1 18.79 33.66 24.93
N PHE A 2 18.00 32.77 25.52
CA PHE A 2 18.23 31.33 25.42
C PHE A 2 17.47 30.82 24.20
N PHE A 3 18.21 30.54 23.12
CA PHE A 3 17.69 29.72 22.03
C PHE A 3 17.69 28.27 22.54
N ASN A 4 16.51 27.77 22.93
CA ASN A 4 16.30 26.34 23.02
C ASN A 4 16.00 25.84 21.60
N PRO A 5 16.88 25.05 20.96
CA PRO A 5 16.51 24.38 19.73
C PRO A 5 15.50 23.30 20.12
N THR A 6 14.23 23.52 19.78
CA THR A 6 13.24 22.45 19.77
C THR A 6 13.71 21.39 18.78
N PRO A 7 13.80 20.11 19.17
CA PRO A 7 14.12 19.06 18.23
C PRO A 7 13.00 19.02 17.18
N LYS A 8 13.34 19.34 15.93
CA LYS A 8 12.49 18.98 14.79
C LYS A 8 12.35 17.46 14.85
N ARG A 9 11.18 16.97 15.26
CA ARG A 9 10.80 15.59 15.02
C ARG A 9 10.77 15.42 13.51
N THR A 10 11.84 14.87 12.95
CA THR A 10 11.78 14.28 11.62
C THR A 10 10.81 13.12 11.79
N ASN A 11 9.56 13.26 11.35
CA ASN A 11 8.58 12.17 11.36
C ASN A 11 9.01 11.13 10.32
N GLU A 12 10.05 10.35 10.62
CA GLU A 12 10.53 9.28 9.74
C GLU A 12 9.47 8.19 9.53
N ASP A 13 8.46 8.12 10.41
CA ASP A 13 7.33 7.20 10.35
C ASP A 13 6.12 7.73 9.55
N GLU A 14 6.22 8.90 8.93
CA GLU A 14 5.14 9.42 8.09
C GLU A 14 5.05 8.63 6.77
N LYS A 15 3.90 8.00 6.55
CA LYS A 15 3.61 7.24 5.34
C LYS A 15 3.20 8.19 4.21
N VAL A 16 4.18 8.65 3.43
CA VAL A 16 4.00 9.69 2.40
C VAL A 16 3.97 9.16 0.95
N HIS A 17 4.39 7.91 0.72
CA HIS A 17 4.44 7.33 -0.64
C HIS A 17 3.42 6.22 -0.84
N CYS A 18 2.46 6.43 -1.74
CA CYS A 18 1.44 5.43 -2.08
C CYS A 18 1.94 4.47 -3.16
N TYR A 19 1.72 3.17 -2.96
CA TYR A 19 2.06 2.12 -3.91
C TYR A 19 0.97 1.04 -3.99
N PHE A 20 0.97 0.33 -5.10
CA PHE A 20 0.04 -0.76 -5.38
C PHE A 20 0.79 -2.07 -5.53
N ILE A 21 0.40 -3.07 -4.75
CA ILE A 21 1.02 -4.40 -4.72
C ILE A 21 0.00 -5.41 -5.29
N PRO A 22 0.30 -6.12 -6.38
CA PRO A 22 -0.62 -7.12 -6.93
C PRO A 22 -0.81 -8.28 -5.95
N ILE A 23 -2.04 -8.77 -5.85
CA ILE A 23 -2.40 -9.99 -5.13
C ILE A 23 -2.44 -11.11 -6.16
N VAL A 24 -1.69 -12.19 -5.91
CA VAL A 24 -1.58 -13.32 -6.83
C VAL A 24 -2.77 -14.28 -6.65
N GLU A 25 -3.31 -14.33 -5.45
CA GLU A 25 -4.46 -15.14 -5.06
C GLU A 25 -5.75 -14.63 -5.74
N GLN A 26 -6.54 -15.57 -6.25
CA GLN A 26 -7.87 -15.25 -6.78
C GLN A 26 -8.87 -15.10 -5.63
N ILE A 27 -9.41 -13.89 -5.48
CA ILE A 27 -10.39 -13.55 -4.45
C ILE A 27 -11.78 -13.61 -5.09
N LYS A 28 -12.66 -14.44 -4.54
CA LYS A 28 -14.06 -14.50 -4.98
C LYS A 28 -14.83 -13.32 -4.41
N SER A 29 -15.87 -12.89 -5.11
CA SER A 29 -16.74 -11.80 -4.65
C SER A 29 -17.42 -12.06 -3.31
N SER A 30 -17.64 -13.33 -2.95
CA SER A 30 -18.15 -13.72 -1.62
C SER A 30 -17.16 -13.47 -0.48
N ASP A 31 -15.88 -13.27 -0.81
CA ASP A 31 -14.80 -13.21 0.16
C ASP A 31 -14.33 -11.78 0.44
N TYR A 32 -14.81 -10.76 -0.27
CA TYR A 32 -14.33 -9.36 -0.16
C TYR A 32 -14.37 -8.79 1.26
N ASN A 33 -15.29 -9.26 2.11
CA ASN A 33 -15.42 -8.83 3.50
C ASN A 33 -14.65 -9.71 4.50
N LYS A 34 -13.92 -10.72 4.02
CA LYS A 34 -13.24 -11.68 4.88
C LYS A 34 -11.87 -11.16 5.30
N THR A 35 -11.65 -11.23 6.61
CA THR A 35 -10.46 -10.68 7.26
C THR A 35 -9.17 -11.38 6.87
N TYR A 36 -9.23 -12.64 6.42
CA TYR A 36 -8.03 -13.40 6.04
C TYR A 36 -7.33 -12.81 4.81
N ILE A 37 -8.03 -12.10 3.94
CA ILE A 37 -7.45 -11.51 2.73
C ILE A 37 -6.33 -10.55 3.10
N TRP A 38 -6.48 -9.76 4.17
CA TRP A 38 -5.45 -8.81 4.63
C TRP A 38 -4.19 -9.49 5.15
N ASN A 39 -4.19 -10.81 5.33
CA ASN A 39 -3.03 -11.56 5.79
C ASN A 39 -2.12 -12.05 4.64
N PHE A 40 -2.53 -12.01 3.37
CA PHE A 40 -1.64 -12.45 2.27
C PHE A 40 -0.38 -11.58 2.17
N ALA A 41 -0.46 -10.30 2.54
CA ALA A 41 0.71 -9.42 2.58
C ALA A 41 1.69 -9.71 3.72
N LYS A 42 1.32 -10.56 4.71
CA LYS A 42 2.16 -10.85 5.90
C LYS A 42 3.35 -11.74 5.60
N GLU A 43 3.38 -12.42 4.46
CA GLU A 43 4.51 -13.28 4.11
C GLU A 43 5.79 -12.45 4.04
N THR A 44 6.76 -12.82 4.89
CA THR A 44 8.05 -12.13 4.99
C THR A 44 9.03 -12.68 3.97
N ASN A 45 10.07 -11.91 3.64
CA ASN A 45 11.14 -12.31 2.71
C ASN A 45 10.67 -12.62 1.28
N ILE A 46 9.53 -12.06 0.87
CA ILE A 46 9.05 -12.15 -0.51
C ILE A 46 9.35 -10.85 -1.23
N THR A 47 9.98 -10.98 -2.40
CA THR A 47 10.15 -9.86 -3.32
C THR A 47 8.82 -9.58 -4.01
N ARG A 48 8.28 -8.39 -3.80
CA ARG A 48 7.03 -7.92 -4.37
C ARG A 48 7.29 -6.84 -5.42
N LYS A 49 6.34 -6.72 -6.35
CA LYS A 49 6.26 -5.59 -7.28
C LYS A 49 5.49 -4.45 -6.63
N PHE A 50 6.01 -3.24 -6.79
CA PHE A 50 5.39 -2.01 -6.32
C PHE A 50 5.15 -1.10 -7.51
N TYR A 51 3.87 -0.83 -7.75
CA TYR A 51 3.42 0.03 -8.83
C TYR A 51 3.07 1.41 -8.29
N SER A 52 3.43 2.46 -9.01
CA SER A 52 3.15 3.85 -8.60
C SER A 52 1.68 4.26 -8.80
N SER A 53 0.94 3.54 -9.64
CA SER A 53 -0.49 3.81 -9.89
C SER A 53 -1.25 2.53 -10.25
N PRO A 54 -2.58 2.48 -10.03
CA PRO A 54 -3.41 1.33 -10.40
C PRO A 54 -3.48 1.16 -11.93
N GLU A 55 -3.38 2.22 -12.72
CA GLU A 55 -3.36 2.16 -14.19
C GLU A 55 -2.08 1.51 -14.71
N VAL A 56 -0.93 1.83 -14.12
CA VAL A 56 0.35 1.18 -14.49
C VAL A 56 0.28 -0.30 -14.15
N LEU A 57 -0.23 -0.65 -12.96
CA LEU A 57 -0.44 -2.04 -12.54
C LEU A 57 -1.35 -2.77 -13.53
N ALA A 58 -2.52 -2.20 -13.86
CA ALA A 58 -3.48 -2.80 -14.77
C ALA A 58 -2.85 -3.03 -16.16
N ARG A 59 -2.16 -2.04 -16.71
CA ARG A 59 -1.49 -2.17 -18.03
C ARG A 59 -0.41 -3.26 -18.02
N MET A 60 0.34 -3.40 -16.93
CA MET A 60 1.49 -4.32 -16.86
C MET A 60 1.08 -5.77 -16.53
N GLU A 61 0.01 -5.97 -15.76
CA GLU A 61 -0.40 -7.30 -15.29
C GLU A 61 -1.65 -7.85 -16.02
N SER A 62 -2.53 -7.02 -16.58
CA SER A 62 -3.78 -7.49 -17.23
C SER A 62 -3.54 -8.45 -18.40
N GLY A 63 -2.47 -8.25 -19.18
CA GLY A 63 -2.12 -9.14 -20.28
C GLY A 63 -1.70 -10.56 -19.84
N ARG A 64 -1.47 -10.77 -18.54
CA ARG A 64 -1.11 -12.07 -17.96
C ARG A 64 -2.31 -12.82 -17.38
N LEU A 65 -3.46 -12.17 -17.35
CA LEU A 65 -4.69 -12.70 -16.77
C LEU A 65 -5.53 -13.40 -17.84
N GLY A 66 -6.09 -14.55 -17.47
CA GLY A 66 -7.05 -15.25 -18.30
C GLY A 66 -8.40 -14.51 -18.36
N PRO A 67 -9.28 -14.86 -19.30
CA PRO A 67 -10.56 -14.16 -19.55
C PRO A 67 -11.54 -14.13 -18.36
N HIS A 68 -11.26 -14.88 -17.28
CA HIS A 68 -12.12 -14.97 -16.09
C HIS A 68 -11.38 -14.65 -14.77
N THR A 69 -10.13 -14.18 -14.84
CA THR A 69 -9.36 -13.85 -13.64
C THR A 69 -9.46 -12.36 -13.34
N VAL A 70 -9.74 -12.04 -12.09
CA VAL A 70 -9.82 -10.66 -11.60
C VAL A 70 -8.45 -10.24 -11.10
N LEU A 71 -7.93 -9.11 -11.60
CA LEU A 71 -6.75 -8.50 -11.02
C LEU A 71 -7.14 -7.87 -9.70
N SER A 72 -6.38 -8.16 -8.65
CA SER A 72 -6.57 -7.56 -7.34
C SER A 72 -5.24 -6.98 -6.86
N CYS A 73 -5.26 -5.86 -6.15
CA CYS A 73 -4.07 -5.30 -5.55
C CYS A 73 -4.35 -4.70 -4.17
N TYR A 74 -3.32 -4.63 -3.33
CA TYR A 74 -3.33 -3.80 -2.13
C TYR A 74 -2.85 -2.40 -2.46
N LYS A 75 -3.50 -1.41 -1.86
CA LYS A 75 -2.99 -0.05 -1.73
C LYS A 75 -2.26 0.05 -0.39
N VAL A 76 -1.00 0.43 -0.43
CA VAL A 76 -0.16 0.61 0.76
C VAL A 76 0.49 1.97 0.74
N SER A 77 0.67 2.55 1.93
CA SER A 77 1.43 3.78 2.11
C SER A 77 2.75 3.46 2.81
N LEU A 78 3.86 3.89 2.21
CA LEU A 78 5.22 3.62 2.66
C LEU A 78 5.82 4.84 3.31
N THR A 79 6.69 4.61 4.30
CA THR A 79 7.56 5.64 4.86
C THR A 79 8.65 6.03 3.86
N GLU A 80 9.29 7.18 4.08
CA GLU A 80 10.43 7.62 3.27
C GLU A 80 11.56 6.57 3.29
N ALA A 81 11.83 5.94 4.44
CA ALA A 81 12.85 4.91 4.57
C ALA A 81 12.54 3.66 3.72
N GLN A 82 11.28 3.18 3.75
CA GLN A 82 10.84 2.05 2.93
C GLN A 82 10.92 2.38 1.44
N HIS A 83 10.53 3.60 1.06
CA HIS A 83 10.62 4.07 -0.31
C HIS A 83 12.07 4.13 -0.82
N GLN A 84 12.99 4.63 0.00
CA GLN A 84 14.43 4.64 -0.32
C GLN A 84 14.99 3.22 -0.47
N GLN A 85 14.57 2.29 0.40
CA GLN A 85 14.92 0.88 0.27
C GLN A 85 14.46 0.29 -1.07
N LEU A 86 13.25 0.61 -1.54
CA LEU A 86 12.77 0.16 -2.85
C LEU A 86 13.57 0.77 -4.01
N ARG A 87 13.91 2.05 -3.93
CA ARG A 87 14.67 2.74 -4.99
C ARG A 87 16.10 2.21 -5.14
N ALA A 88 16.73 1.79 -4.04
CA ALA A 88 18.09 1.26 -4.06
C ALA A 88 18.21 -0.05 -4.88
N VAL A 89 17.13 -0.82 -5.01
CA VAL A 89 17.15 -2.16 -5.63
C VAL A 89 16.97 -2.12 -7.16
N SER A 90 16.77 -0.94 -7.74
CA SER A 90 16.53 -0.69 -9.18
C SER A 90 15.24 -1.32 -9.73
N GLY A 91 14.33 -0.45 -10.21
CA GLY A 91 13.15 -0.85 -10.98
C GLY A 91 13.28 -0.41 -12.44
N ARG A 92 12.99 -1.30 -13.40
CA ARG A 92 12.74 -0.90 -14.79
C ARG A 92 11.28 -0.43 -14.91
N ASP A 93 11.03 0.58 -15.71
CA ASP A 93 9.70 0.92 -16.24
C ASP A 93 8.59 1.17 -15.19
N ASN A 94 8.83 2.05 -14.21
CA ASN A 94 7.85 2.47 -13.19
C ASN A 94 7.36 1.36 -12.24
N VAL A 95 8.06 0.22 -12.21
CA VAL A 95 7.80 -0.88 -11.26
C VAL A 95 9.02 -1.04 -10.37
N LEU A 96 8.87 -0.84 -9.08
CA LEU A 96 9.92 -1.13 -8.10
C LEU A 96 9.81 -2.57 -7.63
N LEU A 97 10.96 -3.20 -7.37
CA LEU A 97 11.05 -4.53 -6.78
C LEU A 97 11.69 -4.42 -5.41
N GLY A 98 11.11 -5.07 -4.42
CA GLY A 98 11.74 -5.12 -3.11
C GLY A 98 11.06 -6.07 -2.14
N SER A 99 11.74 -6.35 -1.04
CA SER A 99 11.24 -7.21 0.03
C SER A 99 10.93 -6.34 1.24
N LEU A 100 9.71 -5.78 1.26
CA LEU A 100 9.15 -5.09 2.41
C LEU A 100 8.18 -6.02 3.13
N ASN A 101 8.15 -5.91 4.46
CA ASN A 101 7.21 -6.64 5.31
C ASN A 101 6.01 -5.76 5.59
N PHE A 102 4.81 -6.30 5.42
CA PHE A 102 3.55 -5.61 5.71
C PHE A 102 2.76 -6.39 6.75
N SER A 103 2.20 -5.68 7.71
CA SER A 103 1.13 -6.19 8.54
C SER A 103 -0.22 -5.86 7.90
N CYS A 104 -1.30 -6.45 8.42
CA CYS A 104 -2.64 -6.11 7.96
C CYS A 104 -3.01 -4.65 8.28
N THR A 105 -2.38 -4.02 9.28
CA THR A 105 -2.68 -2.62 9.62
C THR A 105 -1.94 -1.62 8.71
N ASP A 106 -1.00 -2.10 7.88
CA ASP A 106 -0.28 -1.27 6.91
C ASP A 106 -0.99 -1.12 5.57
N ILE A 107 -2.01 -1.94 5.32
CA ILE A 107 -2.77 -1.96 4.08
C ILE A 107 -3.93 -0.98 4.20
N GLU A 108 -4.01 -0.01 3.31
CA GLU A 108 -5.08 0.99 3.31
C GLU A 108 -6.39 0.39 2.76
N SER A 109 -6.29 -0.26 1.61
CA SER A 109 -7.42 -0.83 0.90
C SER A 109 -6.99 -1.91 -0.06
N MET A 110 -7.97 -2.62 -0.60
CA MET A 110 -7.81 -3.56 -1.71
C MET A 110 -8.61 -3.06 -2.90
N ILE A 111 -8.05 -3.15 -4.10
CA ILE A 111 -8.71 -2.73 -5.34
C ILE A 111 -8.85 -3.95 -6.25
N HIS A 112 -10.06 -4.18 -6.76
CA HIS A 112 -10.34 -5.15 -7.81
C HIS A 112 -10.56 -4.45 -9.14
N PHE A 113 -10.00 -5.02 -10.21
CA PHE A 113 -10.25 -4.58 -11.58
C PHE A 113 -11.23 -5.55 -12.23
N ILE A 114 -12.50 -5.16 -12.31
CA ILE A 114 -13.61 -5.99 -12.79
C ILE A 114 -14.17 -5.35 -14.05
N GLN A 115 -14.05 -6.04 -15.20
CA GLN A 115 -14.62 -5.58 -16.47
C GLN A 115 -14.24 -4.14 -16.88
N GLY A 116 -13.04 -3.68 -16.49
CA GLY A 116 -12.56 -2.32 -16.77
C GLY A 116 -12.92 -1.28 -15.71
N GLU A 117 -13.68 -1.64 -14.69
CA GLU A 117 -13.97 -0.80 -13.53
C GLU A 117 -13.05 -1.15 -12.35
N GLN A 118 -12.78 -0.16 -11.49
CA GLN A 118 -12.03 -0.33 -10.24
C GLN A 118 -13.01 -0.31 -9.06
N GLN A 119 -13.00 -1.38 -8.27
CA GLN A 119 -13.77 -1.47 -7.03
C GLN A 119 -12.81 -1.49 -5.84
N GLU A 120 -12.86 -0.44 -5.02
CA GLU A 120 -12.03 -0.30 -3.82
C GLU A 120 -12.77 -0.75 -2.56
N HIS A 121 -12.10 -1.58 -1.76
CA HIS A 121 -12.56 -2.10 -0.48
C HIS A 121 -11.65 -1.58 0.63
N ALA A 122 -12.19 -0.73 1.51
CA ALA A 122 -11.45 -0.21 2.64
C ALA A 122 -11.07 -1.34 3.62
N ASN A 123 -9.83 -1.30 4.11
CA ASN A 123 -9.40 -2.25 5.12
C ASN A 123 -9.90 -1.82 6.51
N PRO A 124 -10.74 -2.64 7.19
CA PRO A 124 -11.25 -2.29 8.52
C PRO A 124 -10.16 -2.27 9.61
N PHE A 125 -8.98 -2.82 9.33
CA PHE A 125 -7.84 -2.86 10.26
C PHE A 125 -6.80 -1.77 9.99
N TYR A 126 -7.04 -0.87 9.03
CA TYR A 126 -6.05 0.12 8.66
C TYR A 126 -5.83 1.12 9.81
N GLU A 127 -4.61 1.16 10.32
CA GLU A 127 -4.19 2.16 11.30
C GLU A 127 -3.53 3.31 10.55
N GLN A 128 -4.30 4.38 10.30
CA GLN A 128 -3.66 5.66 10.01
C GLN A 128 -2.97 6.10 11.30
N ASN A 129 -1.67 6.38 11.22
CA ASN A 129 -0.97 7.15 12.25
C ASN A 129 -1.57 8.56 12.27
N THR A 130 -2.77 8.71 12.83
CA THR A 130 -3.40 9.99 13.06
C THR A 130 -2.67 10.65 14.22
N THR A 131 -1.65 11.46 13.90
CA THR A 131 -1.42 12.66 14.70
C THR A 131 -2.60 13.60 14.48
N LEU A 132 -3.71 13.32 15.19
CA LEU A 132 -4.74 14.30 15.47
C LEU A 132 -4.07 15.44 16.23
N THR A 133 -3.57 16.42 15.48
CA THR A 133 -3.38 17.76 16.02
C THR A 133 -4.78 18.26 16.30
N HIS A 134 -5.28 18.04 17.52
CA HIS A 134 -6.42 18.80 18.03
C HIS A 134 -6.00 20.28 17.96
N PRO A 135 -6.65 21.15 17.15
CA PRO A 135 -6.72 22.53 17.56
C PRO A 135 -7.62 22.52 18.80
N ALA A 136 -7.03 22.75 19.96
CA ALA A 136 -7.78 23.25 21.11
C ALA A 136 -8.45 24.55 20.64
N CYS A 137 -9.70 24.45 20.22
CA CYS A 137 -10.57 25.61 20.07
C CYS A 137 -10.93 26.02 21.50
N ALA A 138 -10.15 26.95 22.02
CA ALA A 138 -10.53 27.71 23.20
C ALA A 138 -11.75 28.58 22.84
N ALA A 139 -12.79 28.47 23.65
CA ALA A 139 -13.81 29.50 23.84
C ALA A 139 -13.98 29.66 25.35
#